data_AF-A0A3S0BJM4-F1
#
_entry.id   AF-A0A3S0BJM4-F1
#
_cell.length_a   1.000
_cell.length_b   1.000
_cell.length_c   1.000
_cell.angle_alpha   90.00
_cell.angle_beta   90.00
_cell.angle_gamma   90.00
#
_symmetry.space_group_name_H-M   'P 1'
#
loop_
_entity.id
_entity.type
_entity.pdbx_description
1 polymer ?
#
loop_
_entity_poly.entity_id
_entity_poly.type
_entity_poly.pdbx_seq_one_letter_code
_entity_poly.pdbx_strand_id
1 'polypeptide(L)'
;MPDLSSIPVPQYAPNQPYHWEYDNLPLKALADRDEVINGEVDNQTKILVDAAGTQGTLANRLNQSIDEDGNLKSSSIDESLHNIAEHEDGTKNLTLDELEYYNDTLGYTVSNPVSFVRMIEEERSKLALISDEATNLKIQVNIPSQIVLFENETIELVDSDSIAWEVSAPNMVSAVLKVSTDFAHRHYYDLEPVTSDNENYTVNSLATPFIEGSLRVYINGIRISEEYSVYYPSNPISTWSLNKFTPDHENGAFVLDAALSEDDIIRIDFDVSLT
;
A
#
# COMPACT_ATOMS: atom_id res chain seq x y z
N MET A 1 -11.71 3.91 -22.04
CA MET A 1 -10.85 5.11 -21.86
C MET A 1 -10.05 5.33 -23.14
N PRO A 2 -9.41 6.49 -23.34
CA PRO A 2 -8.42 6.65 -24.40
C PRO A 2 -7.22 5.75 -24.09
N ASP A 3 -6.78 4.96 -25.06
CA ASP A 3 -5.54 4.20 -24.96
C ASP A 3 -4.35 5.17 -24.96
N LEU A 4 -3.72 5.37 -23.79
CA LEU A 4 -2.59 6.29 -23.68
C LEU A 4 -1.36 5.78 -24.44
N SER A 5 -1.25 4.46 -24.69
CA SER A 5 -0.16 3.89 -25.48
C SER A 5 -0.24 4.26 -26.97
N SER A 6 -1.42 4.70 -27.43
CA SER A 6 -1.61 5.20 -28.80
C SER A 6 -0.94 6.57 -29.04
N ILE A 7 -0.52 7.27 -27.98
CA ILE A 7 0.20 8.54 -28.05
C ILE A 7 1.69 8.24 -27.82
N PRO A 8 2.52 8.20 -28.88
CA PRO A 8 3.93 7.84 -28.72
C PRO A 8 4.68 8.90 -27.92
N VAL A 9 5.41 8.48 -26.90
CA VAL A 9 6.33 9.36 -26.16
C VAL A 9 7.52 9.72 -27.06
N PRO A 10 7.76 11.01 -27.35
CA PRO A 10 8.89 11.41 -28.18
C PRO A 10 10.21 10.98 -27.52
N GLN A 11 11.05 10.24 -28.23
CA GLN A 11 12.37 9.83 -27.74
C GLN A 11 13.49 10.48 -28.54
N TYR A 12 14.59 10.78 -27.86
CA TYR A 12 15.82 11.21 -28.51
C TYR A 12 16.48 10.05 -29.26
N ALA A 13 17.04 10.34 -30.43
CA ALA A 13 17.72 9.40 -31.31
C ALA A 13 19.25 9.50 -31.19
N PRO A 14 20.02 8.44 -31.54
CA PRO A 14 21.47 8.42 -31.38
C PRO A 14 22.25 9.50 -32.14
N ASN A 15 21.65 10.11 -33.16
CA ASN A 15 22.26 11.15 -33.99
C ASN A 15 21.95 12.59 -33.51
N GLN A 16 21.25 12.74 -32.39
CA GLN A 16 20.95 14.04 -31.80
C GLN A 16 22.09 14.53 -30.90
N PRO A 17 22.23 15.86 -30.69
CA PRO A 17 23.39 16.44 -29.99
C PRO A 17 23.44 16.15 -28.48
N TYR A 18 22.36 15.63 -27.91
CA TYR A 18 22.20 15.27 -26.50
C TYR A 18 22.45 13.76 -26.30
N HIS A 19 22.75 13.33 -25.06
CA HIS A 19 23.03 11.93 -24.77
C HIS A 19 21.72 11.13 -24.67
N TRP A 20 21.25 10.66 -25.83
CA TRP A 20 19.94 10.03 -26.02
C TRP A 20 19.55 8.98 -24.96
N GLU A 21 20.47 8.20 -24.40
CA GLU A 21 20.12 7.23 -23.34
C GLU A 21 19.73 7.90 -22.01
N TYR A 22 20.53 8.83 -21.50
CA TYR A 22 20.29 9.50 -20.23
C TYR A 22 19.13 10.48 -20.33
N ASP A 23 19.06 11.22 -21.44
CA ASP A 23 18.02 12.22 -21.65
C ASP A 23 16.64 11.57 -21.89
N ASN A 24 16.61 10.31 -22.32
CA ASN A 24 15.38 9.53 -22.42
C ASN A 24 14.96 8.87 -21.11
N LEU A 25 15.76 8.88 -20.02
CA LEU A 25 15.36 8.22 -18.76
C LEU A 25 14.02 8.74 -18.21
N PRO A 26 13.78 10.08 -18.14
CA PRO A 26 12.48 10.58 -17.68
C PRO A 26 11.33 10.20 -18.63
N LEU A 27 11.61 10.14 -19.94
CA LEU A 27 10.63 9.80 -20.98
C LEU A 27 10.25 8.32 -20.94
N LYS A 28 11.22 7.44 -20.67
CA LYS A 28 10.98 6.01 -20.43
C LYS A 28 10.14 5.80 -19.17
N ALA A 29 10.45 6.51 -18.08
CA ALA A 29 9.66 6.44 -16.85
C ALA A 29 8.20 6.87 -17.06
N LEU A 30 7.94 7.83 -17.95
CA LEU A 30 6.57 8.19 -18.33
C LEU A 30 5.88 7.09 -19.14
N ALA A 31 6.57 6.47 -20.10
CA ALA A 31 6.04 5.36 -20.86
C ALA A 31 5.67 4.16 -19.97
N ASP A 32 6.56 3.79 -19.04
CA ASP A 32 6.33 2.71 -18.08
C ASP A 32 5.13 3.01 -17.17
N ARG A 33 4.98 4.26 -16.72
CA ARG A 33 3.83 4.71 -15.93
C ARG A 33 2.51 4.58 -16.72
N ASP A 34 2.51 4.96 -17.98
CA ASP A 34 1.31 4.91 -18.81
C ASP A 34 0.88 3.45 -19.08
N GLU A 35 1.82 2.51 -19.19
CA GLU A 35 1.54 1.06 -19.25
C GLU A 35 0.84 0.56 -17.98
N VAL A 36 1.36 0.92 -16.80
CA VAL A 36 0.75 0.56 -15.51
C VAL A 36 -0.67 1.13 -15.39
N ILE A 37 -0.87 2.39 -15.78
CA ILE A 37 -2.19 3.04 -15.73
C ILE A 37 -3.18 2.31 -16.63
N ASN A 38 -2.79 2.01 -17.88
CA ASN A 38 -3.68 1.31 -18.81
C ASN A 38 -4.03 -0.09 -18.28
N GLY A 39 -3.05 -0.83 -17.73
CA GLY A 39 -3.28 -2.14 -17.14
C GLY A 39 -4.26 -2.13 -15.97
N GLU A 40 -4.13 -1.15 -15.06
CA GLU A 40 -5.07 -1.00 -13.93
C GLU A 40 -6.48 -0.61 -14.38
N VAL A 41 -6.60 0.26 -15.39
CA VAL A 41 -7.90 0.65 -15.95
C VAL A 41 -8.59 -0.55 -16.64
N ASP A 42 -7.83 -1.36 -17.37
CA ASP A 42 -8.37 -2.56 -18.01
C ASP A 42 -8.82 -3.59 -16.97
N ASN A 43 -8.05 -3.77 -15.90
CA ASN A 43 -8.43 -4.60 -14.75
C ASN A 43 -9.71 -4.09 -14.08
N GLN A 44 -9.81 -2.79 -13.80
CA GLN A 44 -11.02 -2.19 -13.25
C GLN A 44 -12.21 -2.34 -14.18
N THR A 45 -12.01 -2.17 -15.49
CA THR A 45 -13.06 -2.37 -16.50
C THR A 45 -13.56 -3.81 -16.46
N LYS A 46 -12.66 -4.78 -16.41
CA LYS A 46 -13.02 -6.20 -16.29
C LYS A 46 -13.77 -6.48 -15.00
N ILE A 47 -13.30 -5.99 -13.86
CA ILE A 47 -13.98 -6.14 -12.56
C ILE A 47 -15.40 -5.55 -12.63
N LEU A 48 -15.58 -4.37 -13.23
CA LEU A 48 -16.89 -3.74 -13.39
C LEU A 48 -17.81 -4.53 -14.32
N VAL A 49 -17.28 -5.10 -15.40
CA VAL A 49 -18.03 -5.97 -16.32
C VAL A 49 -18.43 -7.27 -15.64
N ASP A 50 -17.52 -7.91 -14.92
CA ASP A 50 -17.77 -9.15 -14.19
C ASP A 50 -18.76 -8.91 -13.04
N ALA A 51 -18.64 -7.79 -12.32
CA ALA A 51 -19.55 -7.41 -11.23
C ALA A 51 -20.97 -7.05 -11.71
N ALA A 52 -21.15 -6.67 -12.97
CA ALA A 52 -22.49 -6.47 -13.54
C ALA A 52 -23.28 -7.79 -13.69
N GLY A 53 -22.59 -8.94 -13.66
CA GLY A 53 -23.18 -10.26 -13.84
C GLY A 53 -23.88 -10.43 -15.20
N THR A 54 -24.66 -11.50 -15.36
CA THR A 54 -25.45 -11.75 -16.59
C THR A 54 -26.66 -10.81 -16.75
N GLN A 55 -26.99 -10.05 -15.72
CA GLN A 55 -28.15 -9.17 -15.63
C GLN A 55 -27.87 -7.76 -16.19
N GLY A 56 -26.60 -7.42 -16.46
CA GLY A 56 -26.20 -6.19 -17.15
C GLY A 56 -26.35 -4.90 -16.32
N THR A 57 -26.67 -3.78 -16.97
CA THR A 57 -26.74 -2.45 -16.34
C THR A 57 -27.90 -2.35 -15.35
N LEU A 58 -27.80 -1.44 -14.36
CA LEU A 58 -28.90 -1.14 -13.43
C LEU A 58 -30.20 -0.77 -14.18
N ALA A 59 -30.09 -0.04 -15.29
CA ALA A 59 -31.24 0.31 -16.13
C ALA A 59 -31.89 -0.93 -16.76
N ASN A 60 -31.10 -1.92 -17.21
CA ASN A 60 -31.65 -3.18 -17.71
C ASN A 60 -32.33 -3.98 -16.59
N ARG A 61 -31.71 -4.05 -15.41
CA ARG A 61 -32.31 -4.69 -14.22
C ARG A 61 -33.62 -4.01 -13.82
N LEU A 62 -33.65 -2.69 -13.87
CA LEU A 62 -34.84 -1.90 -13.55
C LEU A 62 -35.93 -2.08 -14.61
N ASN A 63 -35.60 -2.06 -15.90
CA ASN A 63 -36.55 -2.33 -16.99
C ASN A 63 -37.08 -3.77 -16.99
N GLN A 64 -36.29 -4.72 -16.50
CA GLN A 64 -36.76 -6.09 -16.27
C GLN A 64 -37.65 -6.18 -15.02
N SER A 65 -37.49 -5.28 -14.06
CA SER A 65 -38.21 -5.30 -12.79
C SER A 65 -39.45 -4.41 -12.78
N ILE A 66 -39.59 -3.43 -13.69
CA ILE A 66 -40.65 -2.42 -13.67
C ILE A 66 -41.47 -2.45 -14.97
N ASP A 67 -42.80 -2.38 -14.88
CA ASP A 67 -43.73 -2.28 -16.01
C ASP A 67 -43.84 -0.86 -16.58
N GLU A 68 -44.60 -0.69 -17.66
CA GLU A 68 -44.78 0.61 -18.33
C GLU A 68 -45.47 1.66 -17.44
N ASP A 69 -46.16 1.23 -16.39
CA ASP A 69 -46.88 2.09 -15.43
C ASP A 69 -46.02 2.43 -14.20
N GLY A 70 -44.76 1.96 -14.14
CA GLY A 70 -43.83 2.25 -13.05
C GLY A 70 -43.98 1.35 -11.82
N ASN A 71 -44.80 0.30 -11.90
CA ASN A 71 -44.90 -0.70 -10.84
C ASN A 71 -43.88 -1.82 -11.05
N LEU A 72 -43.49 -2.51 -9.99
CA LEU A 72 -42.67 -3.70 -10.15
C LEU A 72 -43.49 -4.80 -10.87
N LYS A 73 -42.95 -5.40 -11.93
CA LYS A 73 -43.58 -6.52 -12.64
C LYS A 73 -43.82 -7.65 -11.64
N SER A 74 -45.01 -8.25 -11.66
CA SER A 74 -45.37 -9.36 -10.77
C SER A 74 -44.44 -10.57 -10.92
N SER A 75 -43.93 -10.83 -12.13
CA SER A 75 -42.91 -11.85 -12.40
C SER A 75 -41.54 -11.55 -11.75
N SER A 76 -41.28 -10.30 -11.39
CA SER A 76 -40.00 -9.80 -10.85
C SER A 76 -40.05 -9.54 -9.34
N ILE A 77 -41.26 -9.45 -8.76
CA ILE A 77 -41.50 -9.50 -7.31
C ILE A 77 -41.44 -10.94 -6.78
N ASP A 78 -41.40 -11.92 -7.68
CA ASP A 78 -41.65 -13.30 -7.35
C ASP A 78 -43.10 -13.44 -6.86
N GLU A 79 -43.91 -14.04 -7.73
CA GLU A 79 -45.00 -14.89 -7.30
C GLU A 79 -44.45 -16.16 -6.63
N SER A 80 -43.32 -16.07 -5.93
CA SER A 80 -43.19 -16.75 -4.66
C SER A 80 -44.29 -16.15 -3.75
N LEU A 81 -45.34 -16.84 -3.35
CA LEU A 81 -45.47 -18.28 -3.14
C LEU A 81 -44.19 -18.94 -2.59
N HIS A 82 -43.31 -18.17 -1.95
CA HIS A 82 -42.43 -18.67 -0.88
C HIS A 82 -43.26 -18.84 0.40
N ASN A 83 -44.52 -19.27 0.25
CA ASN A 83 -45.05 -20.15 1.26
C ASN A 83 -44.42 -21.51 0.94
N ILE A 84 -43.40 -21.91 1.71
CA ILE A 84 -42.79 -23.23 1.61
C ILE A 84 -43.85 -24.35 1.64
N ALA A 85 -45.05 -24.06 2.16
CA ALA A 85 -46.19 -24.96 2.17
C ALA A 85 -46.86 -25.21 0.81
N GLU A 86 -46.65 -24.39 -0.23
CA GLU A 86 -47.23 -24.63 -1.57
C GLU A 86 -46.28 -25.35 -2.55
N HIS A 87 -45.02 -25.56 -2.16
CA HIS A 87 -44.09 -26.43 -2.87
C HIS A 87 -44.28 -27.90 -2.47
N GLU A 88 -45.49 -28.44 -2.67
CA GLU A 88 -45.73 -29.89 -2.53
C GLU A 88 -45.16 -30.63 -3.74
N ASP A 89 -43.89 -31.00 -3.65
CA ASP A 89 -43.12 -31.67 -4.71
C ASP A 89 -43.48 -33.17 -4.88
N GLY A 90 -44.55 -33.59 -4.20
CA GLY A 90 -45.07 -34.94 -4.14
C GLY A 90 -45.63 -35.28 -2.77
N THR A 91 -46.61 -36.17 -2.76
CA THR A 91 -47.18 -36.74 -1.53
C THR A 91 -46.73 -38.19 -1.38
N LYS A 92 -46.31 -38.59 -0.18
CA LYS A 92 -45.98 -40.00 0.13
C LYS A 92 -46.90 -40.49 1.23
N ASN A 93 -47.49 -41.66 1.01
CA ASN A 93 -48.16 -42.39 2.09
C ASN A 93 -47.11 -42.96 3.03
N LEU A 94 -47.11 -42.51 4.27
CA LEU A 94 -46.26 -43.06 5.33
C LEU A 94 -46.95 -44.22 6.02
N THR A 95 -46.16 -45.17 6.51
CA THR A 95 -46.60 -46.24 7.42
C THR A 95 -46.90 -45.68 8.82
N LEU A 96 -47.62 -46.43 9.66
CA LEU A 96 -47.95 -45.98 11.03
C LEU A 96 -46.68 -45.71 11.85
N ASP A 97 -45.68 -46.58 11.75
CA ASP A 97 -44.41 -46.45 12.47
C ASP A 97 -43.63 -45.18 12.02
N GLU A 98 -43.68 -44.84 10.72
CA GLU A 98 -43.09 -43.60 10.20
C GLU A 98 -43.84 -42.36 10.72
N LEU A 99 -45.19 -42.38 10.75
CA LEU A 99 -45.99 -41.27 11.28
C LEU A 99 -45.73 -41.02 12.78
N GLU A 100 -45.60 -42.09 13.56
CA GLU A 100 -45.28 -42.02 14.99
C GLU A 100 -43.89 -41.39 15.19
N TYR A 101 -42.90 -41.73 14.36
CA TYR A 101 -41.60 -41.09 14.39
C TYR A 101 -41.66 -39.57 14.16
N TYR A 102 -42.43 -39.09 13.16
CA TYR A 102 -42.56 -37.64 12.90
C TYR A 102 -43.28 -36.93 14.05
N ASN A 103 -44.36 -37.52 14.58
CA ASN A 103 -45.13 -36.94 15.67
C ASN A 103 -44.31 -36.86 16.96
N ASP A 104 -43.59 -37.92 17.31
CA ASP A 104 -42.91 -38.03 18.60
C ASP A 104 -41.51 -37.41 18.60
N THR A 105 -40.79 -37.50 17.48
CA THR A 105 -39.38 -37.03 17.40
C THR A 105 -39.30 -35.57 16.99
N LEU A 106 -40.14 -35.14 16.05
CA LEU A 106 -40.08 -33.78 15.50
C LEU A 106 -41.19 -32.88 16.05
N GLY A 107 -42.19 -33.45 16.73
CA GLY A 107 -43.26 -32.69 17.40
C GLY A 107 -44.33 -32.13 16.45
N TYR A 108 -44.43 -32.65 15.23
CA TYR A 108 -45.41 -32.21 14.23
C TYR A 108 -46.44 -33.29 13.96
N THR A 109 -47.73 -32.95 14.07
CA THR A 109 -48.82 -33.83 13.62
C THR A 109 -49.01 -33.69 12.12
N VAL A 110 -48.66 -34.73 11.36
CA VAL A 110 -48.81 -34.75 9.90
C VAL A 110 -49.97 -35.65 9.45
N SER A 111 -50.77 -35.20 8.47
CA SER A 111 -51.85 -35.99 7.87
C SER A 111 -51.33 -36.84 6.71
N ASN A 112 -51.82 -38.07 6.57
CA ASN A 112 -51.46 -38.96 5.47
C ASN A 112 -52.41 -38.74 4.27
N PRO A 113 -51.91 -38.55 3.02
CA PRO A 113 -50.50 -38.58 2.61
C PRO A 113 -49.73 -37.31 3.01
N VAL A 114 -48.47 -37.48 3.40
CA VAL A 114 -47.61 -36.36 3.84
C VAL A 114 -46.97 -35.70 2.62
N SER A 115 -47.08 -34.37 2.55
CA SER A 115 -46.45 -33.56 1.51
C SER A 115 -45.01 -33.24 1.87
N PHE A 116 -44.09 -33.46 0.93
CA PHE A 116 -42.67 -33.19 1.13
C PHE A 116 -42.23 -32.07 0.19
N VAL A 117 -41.53 -31.08 0.75
CA VAL A 117 -40.80 -30.07 -0.02
C VAL A 117 -39.41 -30.63 -0.29
N ARG A 118 -39.05 -30.84 -1.55
CA ARG A 118 -37.68 -31.18 -1.96
C ARG A 118 -37.08 -29.96 -2.63
N MET A 119 -35.88 -29.55 -2.20
CA MET A 119 -35.11 -28.58 -2.98
C MET A 119 -34.77 -29.19 -4.34
N ILE A 120 -35.07 -28.48 -5.41
CA ILE A 120 -34.68 -28.90 -6.75
C ILE A 120 -33.15 -28.93 -6.86
N GLU A 121 -32.63 -29.69 -7.82
CA GLU A 121 -31.19 -29.84 -8.01
C GLU A 121 -30.48 -28.50 -8.21
N GLU A 122 -31.10 -27.55 -8.90
CA GLU A 122 -30.58 -26.20 -9.08
C GLU A 122 -30.47 -25.41 -7.77
N GLU A 123 -31.44 -25.55 -6.85
CA GLU A 123 -31.42 -24.87 -5.54
C GLU A 123 -30.36 -25.47 -4.61
N ARG A 124 -30.21 -26.80 -4.61
CA ARG A 124 -29.11 -27.46 -3.90
C ARG A 124 -27.76 -27.05 -4.47
N SER A 125 -27.67 -26.93 -5.79
CA SER A 125 -26.44 -26.49 -6.46
C SER A 125 -26.09 -25.04 -6.08
N LYS A 126 -27.07 -24.15 -5.95
CA LYS A 126 -26.86 -22.78 -5.46
C LYS A 126 -26.31 -22.74 -4.03
N LEU A 127 -26.85 -23.56 -3.11
CA LEU A 127 -26.34 -23.65 -1.74
C LEU A 127 -24.92 -24.23 -1.67
N ALA A 128 -24.62 -25.24 -2.49
CA ALA A 128 -23.27 -25.78 -2.62
C ALA A 128 -22.30 -24.69 -3.12
N LEU A 129 -22.72 -23.91 -4.12
CA LEU A 129 -21.91 -22.82 -4.69
C LEU A 129 -21.64 -21.70 -3.67
N ILE A 130 -22.64 -21.31 -2.87
CA ILE A 130 -22.48 -20.33 -1.78
C ILE A 130 -21.51 -20.87 -0.71
N SER A 131 -21.60 -22.17 -0.38
CA SER A 131 -20.67 -22.81 0.55
C SER A 131 -19.24 -22.79 0.03
N ASP A 132 -19.04 -23.08 -1.26
CA ASP A 132 -17.71 -23.15 -1.89
C ASP A 132 -17.11 -21.75 -2.12
N GLU A 133 -17.93 -20.75 -2.48
CA GLU A 133 -17.49 -19.37 -2.69
C GLU A 133 -17.26 -18.60 -1.39
N ALA A 134 -17.98 -18.91 -0.31
CA ALA A 134 -17.76 -18.30 1.01
C ALA A 134 -16.39 -18.66 1.62
N THR A 135 -15.74 -19.72 1.13
CA THR A 135 -14.38 -20.12 1.52
C THR A 135 -13.28 -19.51 0.66
N ASN A 136 -13.61 -18.72 -0.36
CA ASN A 136 -12.64 -18.26 -1.37
C ASN A 136 -11.93 -16.96 -0.93
N LEU A 137 -11.01 -17.07 0.03
CA LEU A 137 -10.12 -16.00 0.43
C LEU A 137 -9.07 -15.77 -0.67
N LYS A 138 -9.17 -14.65 -1.41
CA LYS A 138 -8.15 -14.24 -2.39
C LYS A 138 -7.11 -13.35 -1.72
N ILE A 139 -5.87 -13.82 -1.67
CA ILE A 139 -4.71 -13.02 -1.25
C ILE A 139 -3.83 -12.79 -2.48
N GLN A 140 -3.60 -11.53 -2.82
CA GLN A 140 -2.69 -11.11 -3.88
C GLN A 140 -1.49 -10.41 -3.25
N VAL A 141 -0.29 -10.91 -3.52
CA VAL A 141 0.96 -10.27 -3.12
C VAL A 141 1.61 -9.66 -4.36
N ASN A 142 1.67 -8.33 -4.39
CA ASN A 142 2.38 -7.59 -5.43
C ASN A 142 3.83 -7.35 -4.98
N ILE A 143 4.76 -8.06 -5.60
CA ILE A 143 6.20 -7.77 -5.46
C ILE A 143 6.71 -7.12 -6.75
N PRO A 144 7.78 -6.29 -6.69
CA PRO A 144 8.21 -5.45 -7.82
C PRO A 144 8.45 -6.17 -9.16
N SER A 145 8.59 -7.49 -9.15
CA SER A 145 8.91 -8.29 -10.34
C SER A 145 7.90 -9.39 -10.67
N GLN A 146 6.87 -9.65 -9.85
CA GLN A 146 5.88 -10.69 -10.14
C GLN A 146 4.61 -10.55 -9.27
N ILE A 147 3.50 -11.03 -9.81
CA ILE A 147 2.26 -11.26 -9.06
C ILE A 147 2.20 -12.76 -8.78
N VAL A 148 2.08 -13.14 -7.51
CA VAL A 148 1.86 -14.54 -7.11
C VAL A 148 0.39 -14.69 -6.70
N LEU A 149 -0.32 -15.59 -7.37
CA LEU A 149 -1.70 -15.95 -7.06
C LEU A 149 -1.72 -17.24 -6.25
N PHE A 150 -2.45 -17.23 -5.14
CA PHE A 150 -2.67 -18.41 -4.30
C PHE A 150 -4.10 -18.92 -4.57
N GLU A 151 -4.22 -20.01 -5.30
CA GLU A 151 -5.51 -20.67 -5.55
C GLU A 151 -5.62 -21.86 -4.59
N ASN A 152 -6.37 -21.68 -3.49
CA ASN A 152 -6.75 -22.73 -2.52
C ASN A 152 -5.62 -23.33 -1.66
N GLU A 153 -4.53 -22.60 -1.41
CA GLU A 153 -3.45 -23.05 -0.53
C GLU A 153 -3.33 -22.20 0.75
N THR A 154 -2.81 -22.81 1.83
CA THR A 154 -2.52 -22.08 3.07
C THR A 154 -1.28 -21.23 2.88
N ILE A 155 -1.37 -19.92 3.15
CA ILE A 155 -0.22 -19.02 3.15
C ILE A 155 0.39 -19.02 4.55
N GLU A 156 1.68 -19.35 4.62
CA GLU A 156 2.49 -19.25 5.83
C GLU A 156 3.43 -18.05 5.72
N LEU A 157 3.33 -17.13 6.69
CA LEU A 157 4.25 -16.00 6.80
C LEU A 157 5.41 -16.43 7.70
N VAL A 158 6.58 -16.61 7.08
CA VAL A 158 7.80 -17.02 7.77
C VAL A 158 8.67 -15.78 7.99
N ASP A 159 9.08 -15.62 9.24
CA ASP A 159 10.08 -14.67 9.68
C ASP A 159 11.41 -14.87 8.93
N SER A 160 12.09 -13.77 8.59
CA SER A 160 13.47 -13.81 8.09
C SER A 160 14.45 -13.34 9.17
N ASP A 161 15.74 -13.25 8.85
CA ASP A 161 16.74 -12.67 9.76
C ASP A 161 16.50 -11.17 10.01
N SER A 162 15.88 -10.47 9.06
CA SER A 162 15.67 -9.02 9.11
C SER A 162 14.22 -8.58 9.30
N ILE A 163 13.25 -9.48 9.09
CA ILE A 163 11.82 -9.19 9.14
C ILE A 163 11.12 -10.13 10.12
N ALA A 164 10.30 -9.58 10.99
CA ALA A 164 9.30 -10.28 11.77
C ALA A 164 7.89 -9.90 11.29
N TRP A 165 6.94 -10.82 11.44
CA TRP A 165 5.53 -10.56 11.14
C TRP A 165 4.74 -10.35 12.42
N GLU A 166 4.01 -9.24 12.50
CA GLU A 166 3.13 -8.92 13.62
C GLU A 166 1.67 -8.85 13.18
N VAL A 167 0.78 -9.40 14.01
CA VAL A 167 -0.68 -9.33 13.81
C VAL A 167 -1.24 -8.26 14.74
N SER A 168 -1.63 -7.11 14.18
CA SER A 168 -2.19 -5.99 14.96
C SER A 168 -3.71 -6.06 15.13
N ALA A 169 -4.40 -6.76 14.22
CA ALA A 169 -5.82 -7.05 14.27
C ALA A 169 -6.14 -8.35 13.50
N PRO A 170 -7.33 -8.97 13.67
CA PRO A 170 -7.69 -10.22 12.99
C PRO A 170 -7.55 -10.21 11.46
N ASN A 171 -7.51 -9.03 10.85
CA ASN A 171 -7.38 -8.80 9.41
C ASN A 171 -6.18 -7.90 9.04
N MET A 172 -5.23 -7.68 9.96
CA MET A 172 -4.08 -6.81 9.75
C MET A 172 -2.79 -7.50 10.18
N VAL A 173 -1.90 -7.70 9.20
CA VAL A 173 -0.56 -8.23 9.41
C VAL A 173 0.45 -7.23 8.85
N SER A 174 1.51 -6.95 9.60
CA SER A 174 2.58 -6.04 9.21
C SER A 174 3.95 -6.72 9.28
N ALA A 175 4.78 -6.47 8.27
CA ALA A 175 6.20 -6.75 8.33
C ALA A 175 6.91 -5.66 9.14
N VAL A 176 7.64 -6.05 10.18
CA VAL A 176 8.46 -5.16 11.01
C VAL A 176 9.92 -5.58 10.93
N LEU A 177 10.83 -4.59 10.96
CA LEU A 177 12.25 -4.87 10.97
C LEU A 177 12.67 -5.47 12.31
N LYS A 178 13.38 -6.62 12.28
CA LYS A 178 14.01 -7.21 13.47
C LYS A 178 15.22 -6.43 13.94
N VAL A 179 15.86 -5.72 13.01
CA VAL A 179 16.95 -4.81 13.33
C VAL A 179 16.37 -3.53 13.93
N SER A 180 16.81 -3.23 15.15
CA SER A 180 16.48 -1.97 15.81
C SER A 180 16.84 -0.80 14.90
N THR A 181 15.85 0.06 14.65
CA THR A 181 16.05 1.34 13.98
C THR A 181 16.61 2.40 14.92
N ASP A 182 16.90 2.06 16.18
CA ASP A 182 17.47 3.01 17.16
C ASP A 182 18.87 3.48 16.74
N PHE A 183 19.55 2.70 15.89
CA PHE A 183 20.83 3.07 15.29
C PHE A 183 20.68 3.66 13.88
N ALA A 184 19.47 3.68 13.32
CA ALA A 184 19.23 4.17 11.98
C ALA A 184 19.30 5.71 12.00
N HIS A 185 20.27 6.25 11.29
CA HIS A 185 20.46 7.68 11.14
C HIS A 185 20.61 8.04 9.67
N ARG A 186 20.34 9.30 9.35
CA ARG A 186 20.63 9.89 8.05
C ARG A 186 21.85 10.78 8.19
N HIS A 187 22.87 10.48 7.39
CA HIS A 187 24.08 11.29 7.32
C HIS A 187 23.90 12.40 6.28
N TYR A 188 24.24 13.63 6.66
CA TYR A 188 24.37 14.76 5.77
C TYR A 188 25.85 15.06 5.55
N TYR A 189 26.27 15.10 4.28
CA TYR A 189 27.66 15.31 3.88
C TYR A 189 27.85 16.69 3.24
N ASP A 190 28.98 17.32 3.53
CA ASP A 190 29.51 18.49 2.81
C ASP A 190 28.51 19.66 2.70
N LEU A 191 27.75 19.90 3.76
CA LEU A 191 26.79 21.00 3.80
C LEU A 191 27.48 22.32 4.17
N GLU A 192 27.02 23.40 3.56
CA GLU A 192 27.39 24.76 3.97
C GLU A 192 26.47 25.21 5.11
N PRO A 193 26.98 25.43 6.33
CA PRO A 193 26.18 25.92 7.44
C PRO A 193 25.76 27.38 7.21
N VAL A 194 24.68 27.80 7.87
CA VAL A 194 24.16 29.17 7.80
C VAL A 194 24.71 29.96 8.99
N THR A 195 25.10 31.22 8.77
CA THR A 195 25.68 32.10 9.78
C THR A 195 25.15 33.53 9.64
N SER A 196 25.13 34.28 10.75
CA SER A 196 24.85 35.72 10.76
C SER A 196 26.08 36.61 10.99
N ASP A 197 27.14 36.06 11.58
CA ASP A 197 28.29 36.83 12.09
C ASP A 197 29.66 36.15 11.92
N ASN A 198 29.68 35.01 11.22
CA ASN A 198 30.84 34.13 10.98
C ASN A 198 31.41 33.48 12.24
N GLU A 199 30.67 33.46 13.35
CA GLU A 199 31.04 32.83 14.61
C GLU A 199 29.95 31.85 15.08
N ASN A 200 28.68 32.27 14.96
CA ASN A 200 27.50 31.50 15.32
C ASN A 200 26.85 30.89 14.08
N TYR A 201 26.84 29.56 14.02
CA TYR A 201 26.36 28.79 12.87
C TYR A 201 25.18 27.89 13.22
N THR A 202 24.26 27.73 12.28
CA THR A 202 23.26 26.66 12.28
C THR A 202 23.58 25.66 11.17
N VAL A 203 23.31 24.37 11.42
CA VAL A 203 23.67 23.30 10.46
C VAL A 203 22.89 23.41 9.14
N ASN A 204 21.75 24.10 9.16
CA ASN A 204 20.98 24.49 7.98
C ASN A 204 20.09 25.69 8.34
N SER A 205 19.26 26.15 7.40
CA SER A 205 18.35 27.29 7.60
C SER A 205 17.24 27.06 8.64
N LEU A 206 16.99 25.81 9.04
CA LEU A 206 15.95 25.42 10.01
C LEU A 206 16.55 25.05 11.38
N ALA A 207 17.87 25.08 11.53
CA ALA A 207 18.57 24.67 12.75
C ALA A 207 18.16 23.27 13.22
N THR A 208 18.26 22.28 12.32
CA THR A 208 17.84 20.89 12.61
C THR A 208 18.70 20.25 13.70
N PRO A 209 18.09 19.72 14.78
CA PRO A 209 18.82 18.97 15.80
C PRO A 209 19.58 17.78 15.21
N PHE A 210 20.73 17.45 15.79
CA PHE A 210 21.59 16.36 15.32
C PHE A 210 22.02 15.44 16.47
N ILE A 211 22.53 14.25 16.14
CA ILE A 211 22.98 13.27 17.14
C ILE A 211 24.23 13.81 17.84
N GLU A 212 24.24 13.78 19.18
CA GLU A 212 25.39 14.20 19.99
C GLU A 212 26.69 13.50 19.52
N GLY A 213 27.75 14.28 19.32
CA GLY A 213 29.04 13.79 18.84
C GLY A 213 29.12 13.46 17.34
N SER A 214 28.04 13.66 16.56
CA SER A 214 28.06 13.40 15.11
C SER A 214 28.60 14.56 14.26
N LEU A 215 28.54 15.80 14.77
CA LEU A 215 28.93 16.99 14.01
C LEU A 215 30.43 16.98 13.71
N ARG A 216 30.77 17.20 12.44
CA ARG A 216 32.14 17.37 11.95
C ARG A 216 32.19 18.71 11.22
N VAL A 217 33.08 19.59 11.67
CA VAL A 217 33.27 20.91 11.07
C VAL A 217 34.60 20.94 10.34
N TYR A 218 34.58 21.44 9.10
CA TYR A 218 35.76 21.61 8.27
C TYR A 218 35.90 23.08 7.87
N ILE A 219 37.07 23.66 8.08
CA ILE A 219 37.41 25.01 7.60
C ILE A 219 38.54 24.89 6.59
N ASN A 220 38.32 25.37 5.37
CA ASN A 220 39.26 25.26 4.25
C ASN A 220 39.79 23.82 4.05
N GLY A 221 38.91 22.83 4.25
CA GLY A 221 39.21 21.40 4.13
C GLY A 221 39.91 20.77 5.33
N ILE A 222 40.21 21.53 6.39
CA ILE A 222 40.80 21.00 7.64
C ILE A 222 39.69 20.74 8.65
N ARG A 223 39.61 19.50 9.14
CA ARG A 223 38.68 19.13 10.21
C ARG A 223 39.10 19.78 11.53
N ILE A 224 38.16 20.50 12.14
CA ILE A 224 38.32 21.16 13.43
C ILE A 224 37.86 20.21 14.54
N SER A 225 38.45 20.36 15.74
CA SER A 225 38.10 19.58 16.93
C SER A 225 37.16 20.37 17.85
N GLU A 226 36.31 19.65 18.56
CA GLU A 226 35.46 20.19 19.63
C GLU A 226 36.27 20.44 20.92
N GLU A 227 37.26 19.60 21.19
CA GLU A 227 37.97 19.58 22.49
C GLU A 227 39.17 20.53 22.54
N TYR A 228 39.85 20.73 21.41
CA TYR A 228 41.10 21.47 21.35
C TYR A 228 41.18 22.29 20.07
N SER A 229 41.89 23.41 20.11
CA SER A 229 41.99 24.27 18.95
C SER A 229 42.94 23.68 17.90
N VAL A 230 42.52 23.75 16.63
CA VAL A 230 43.20 23.20 15.46
C VAL A 230 43.62 24.34 14.55
N TYR A 231 44.87 24.27 14.06
CA TYR A 231 45.38 25.22 13.09
C TYR A 231 44.81 24.92 11.70
N TYR A 232 44.30 25.94 11.03
CA TYR A 232 43.84 25.88 9.64
C TYR A 232 44.45 27.03 8.83
N PRO A 233 44.69 26.85 7.53
CA PRO A 233 45.12 27.94 6.67
C PRO A 233 43.93 28.86 6.40
N SER A 234 44.06 30.16 6.66
CA SER A 234 43.06 31.14 6.22
C SER A 234 43.12 31.36 4.71
N ASN A 235 42.03 31.77 4.09
CA ASN A 235 42.01 32.18 2.68
C ASN A 235 42.09 33.73 2.59
N PRO A 236 43.07 34.32 1.87
CA PRO A 236 44.18 33.68 1.14
C PRO A 236 45.22 33.04 2.06
N ILE A 237 45.81 31.91 1.61
CA ILE A 237 46.75 30.99 2.31
C ILE A 237 48.08 31.67 2.70
N SER A 238 47.99 32.68 3.55
CA SER A 238 49.09 33.54 3.97
C SER A 238 49.24 33.57 5.49
N THR A 239 48.21 33.16 6.21
CA THR A 239 48.18 33.09 7.67
C THR A 239 47.55 31.78 8.12
N TRP A 240 48.02 31.27 9.26
CA TRP A 240 47.41 30.14 9.94
C TRP A 240 46.64 30.68 11.13
N SER A 241 45.38 30.31 11.20
CA SER A 241 44.47 30.68 12.27
C SER A 241 44.15 29.46 13.12
N LEU A 242 43.75 29.69 14.36
CA LEU A 242 43.49 28.65 15.34
C LEU A 242 42.00 28.70 15.70
N ASN A 243 41.29 27.57 15.62
CA ASN A 243 39.87 27.52 15.96
C ASN A 243 39.49 26.19 16.62
N LYS A 244 38.41 26.20 17.39
CA LYS A 244 37.65 25.02 17.81
C LYS A 244 36.16 25.36 17.72
N PHE A 245 35.29 24.37 17.87
CA PHE A 245 33.86 24.61 17.89
C PHE A 245 33.21 24.04 19.15
N THR A 246 32.10 24.63 19.58
CA THR A 246 31.24 24.11 20.65
C THR A 246 29.87 23.78 20.04
N PRO A 247 29.48 22.50 19.94
CA PRO A 247 28.20 22.11 19.35
C PRO A 247 27.02 22.36 20.31
N ASP A 248 25.87 22.70 19.73
CA ASP A 248 24.55 22.72 20.36
C ASP A 248 23.64 21.79 19.56
N HIS A 249 23.69 20.51 19.91
CA HIS A 249 23.02 19.43 19.18
C HIS A 249 21.48 19.50 19.30
N GLU A 250 20.96 20.07 20.38
CA GLU A 250 19.52 20.24 20.60
C GLU A 250 18.93 21.32 19.70
N ASN A 251 19.67 22.41 19.45
CA ASN A 251 19.23 23.51 18.61
C ASN A 251 19.78 23.49 17.19
N GLY A 252 20.50 22.42 16.79
CA GLY A 252 21.06 22.31 15.46
C GLY A 252 22.07 23.42 15.12
N ALA A 253 22.86 23.82 16.12
CA ALA A 253 23.78 24.95 16.02
C ALA A 253 25.18 24.57 16.52
N PHE A 254 26.15 25.45 16.25
CA PHE A 254 27.48 25.41 16.86
C PHE A 254 28.11 26.79 16.82
N VAL A 255 29.04 27.03 17.73
CA VAL A 255 29.78 28.30 17.85
C VAL A 255 31.26 28.03 17.67
N LEU A 256 31.93 28.83 16.84
CA LEU A 256 33.37 28.82 16.70
C LEU A 256 34.03 29.66 17.80
N ASP A 257 35.24 29.29 18.21
CA ASP A 257 36.02 30.06 19.19
C ASP A 257 36.49 31.43 18.66
N ALA A 258 36.56 31.57 17.34
CA ALA A 258 36.88 32.80 16.65
C ALA A 258 36.10 32.90 15.34
N ALA A 259 35.64 34.12 15.01
CA ALA A 259 34.94 34.40 13.77
C ALA A 259 35.83 34.16 12.53
N LEU A 260 35.25 33.60 11.47
CA LEU A 260 35.95 33.37 10.20
C LEU A 260 36.02 34.64 9.34
N SER A 261 37.01 34.68 8.46
CA SER A 261 37.03 35.63 7.33
C SER A 261 35.91 35.29 6.36
N GLU A 262 35.39 36.29 5.64
CA GLU A 262 34.40 36.08 4.56
C GLU A 262 34.93 35.19 3.43
N ASP A 263 36.26 35.10 3.28
CA ASP A 263 36.91 34.27 2.26
C ASP A 263 37.11 32.81 2.70
N ASP A 264 36.95 32.49 3.99
CA ASP A 264 37.11 31.12 4.49
C ASP A 264 35.89 30.26 4.13
N ILE A 265 36.14 29.03 3.67
CA ILE A 265 35.10 28.07 3.30
C ILE A 265 34.85 27.13 4.49
N ILE A 266 33.60 27.07 4.95
CA ILE A 266 33.17 26.13 5.98
C ILE A 266 32.25 25.05 5.39
N ARG A 267 32.49 23.81 5.80
CA ARG A 267 31.67 22.63 5.46
C ARG A 267 31.41 21.83 6.71
N ILE A 268 30.26 21.17 6.77
CA ILE A 268 29.89 20.32 7.89
C ILE A 268 29.33 18.98 7.42
N ASP A 269 29.55 17.97 8.26
CA ASP A 269 28.84 16.69 8.22
C ASP A 269 28.12 16.48 9.56
N PHE A 270 26.93 15.87 9.56
CA PHE A 270 26.23 15.50 10.79
C PHE A 270 25.21 14.39 10.57
N ASP A 271 24.83 13.73 11.65
CA ASP A 271 23.82 12.68 11.66
C ASP A 271 22.53 13.16 12.30
N VAL A 272 21.39 12.79 11.71
CA VAL A 272 20.06 12.94 12.33
C VAL A 272 19.42 11.58 12.54
N SER A 273 18.64 11.44 13.62
CA SER A 273 17.82 10.23 13.80
C SER A 273 16.80 10.10 12.67
N LEU A 274 16.49 8.86 12.26
CA LEU A 274 15.42 8.58 11.29
C LEU A 274 14.03 8.52 11.92
N THR A 275 13.93 8.66 13.24
CA THR A 275 12.70 8.59 14.04
C THR A 275 12.01 9.93 14.21
#